data_AF-G3VQK0-F1
#
_entry.id   AF-G3VQK0-F1
#
_cell.length_a   1.000
_cell.length_b   1.000
_cell.length_c   1.000
_cell.angle_alpha   90.00
_cell.angle_beta   90.00
_cell.angle_gamma   90.00
#
_symmetry.space_group_name_H-M   'P 1'
#
loop_
_entity.id
_entity.type
_entity.pdbx_description
1 polymer ?
#
loop_
_entity_poly.entity_id
_entity_poly.type
_entity_poly.pdbx_seq_one_letter_code
_entity_poly.pdbx_strand_id
1 'polypeptide(L)'
;MPPSPRRLFSRSETRPDTPRAAPPPPPAFRQSVGGVPAPAPRAGPGGQWERGSGWHANEQVCRGGGWLERGRARARGCKRSGSGSREHKGPGSRSSSAAMASAPPPPALFSAAEVQRRCAAGACWVRRGARLYDLTGFVRRHPGGEQLLRARAGRDVSADLDGPPHRHSDNARRWLEQYYVGELRGPTQDSQENGTVTYASAQDANPNVDPRCKSVDFEKDLVDWQKPLLWQVGHLGEKYDEWVHQPVDRPLRLFHSDFLEACTKTSWYIVLAVWSPLVMYLTWFYFRSLTRDNVRLFSSFTTEYAIPMSKYVFPFFFCFGLLLWTAVEYVLHRFLFHMKPPASNSYLIMLHFLIHGQHHKSPYDGSRLVFPPLPASLMIFSTYVILRIFLPETLAGIVFTGGLLGYITYDMMHYYLHYGSPSKGTYLYRMKAYHVKHHFEHQKSGFGISSKIWDIFCHTLIPETSEKEQ
;
A
#
# COMPACT_ATOMS: atom_id res chain seq x y z
N MET A 1 -16.65 99.91 -17.13
CA MET A 1 -16.87 100.22 -18.55
C MET A 1 -16.69 98.95 -19.38
N PRO A 2 -17.66 98.62 -20.25
CA PRO A 2 -17.69 97.43 -21.15
C PRO A 2 -17.11 97.83 -22.55
N PRO A 3 -17.32 97.13 -23.71
CA PRO A 3 -18.07 95.88 -23.99
C PRO A 3 -17.43 94.87 -25.02
N SER A 4 -17.95 93.61 -25.03
CA SER A 4 -18.37 92.70 -26.16
C SER A 4 -17.53 92.51 -27.45
N PRO A 5 -17.73 91.47 -28.33
CA PRO A 5 -18.85 90.51 -28.36
C PRO A 5 -18.57 89.03 -28.69
N ARG A 6 -19.62 88.24 -28.39
CA ARG A 6 -19.88 86.85 -28.80
C ARG A 6 -20.02 86.71 -30.33
N ARG A 7 -19.66 85.53 -30.87
CA ARG A 7 -20.25 84.99 -32.10
C ARG A 7 -20.72 83.55 -31.91
N LEU A 8 -21.97 83.34 -32.28
CA LEU A 8 -22.66 82.08 -32.55
C LEU A 8 -22.33 81.61 -33.97
N PHE A 9 -22.17 80.30 -34.17
CA PHE A 9 -22.50 79.48 -35.35
C PHE A 9 -22.18 78.03 -34.92
N SER A 10 -22.84 76.94 -35.28
CA SER A 10 -24.12 76.60 -35.92
C SER A 10 -24.09 75.07 -35.92
N ARG A 11 -25.15 74.44 -35.41
CA ARG A 11 -25.28 72.98 -35.34
C ARG A 11 -25.62 72.49 -36.75
N SER A 12 -24.74 71.70 -37.38
CA SER A 12 -25.10 70.93 -38.58
C SER A 12 -25.44 69.50 -38.16
N GLU A 13 -26.69 69.13 -38.40
CA GLU A 13 -27.16 67.76 -38.40
C GLU A 13 -26.62 67.04 -39.63
N THR A 14 -25.94 65.92 -39.44
CA THR A 14 -25.69 64.94 -40.50
C THR A 14 -26.19 63.57 -40.04
N ARG A 15 -26.98 62.96 -40.93
CA ARG A 15 -27.73 61.70 -40.84
C ARG A 15 -26.90 60.49 -40.36
N PRO A 16 -27.56 59.45 -39.82
CA PRO A 16 -26.91 58.22 -39.40
C PRO A 16 -26.46 57.37 -40.61
N ASP A 17 -25.21 56.93 -40.58
CA ASP A 17 -24.65 55.96 -41.51
C ASP A 17 -25.32 54.60 -41.35
N THR A 18 -25.73 54.04 -42.50
CA THR A 18 -26.21 52.67 -42.64
C THR A 18 -25.03 51.69 -42.57
N PRO A 19 -25.18 50.53 -41.89
CA PRO A 19 -24.09 49.56 -41.80
C PRO A 19 -23.85 48.87 -43.16
N ARG A 20 -22.62 48.95 -43.66
CA ARG A 20 -22.13 48.18 -44.81
C ARG A 20 -22.24 46.68 -44.53
N ALA A 21 -22.86 45.96 -45.46
CA ALA A 21 -22.93 44.50 -45.48
C ALA A 21 -21.54 43.86 -45.54
N ALA A 22 -21.36 42.77 -44.79
CA ALA A 22 -20.15 41.95 -44.77
C ALA A 22 -19.95 41.19 -46.10
N PRO A 23 -18.70 40.93 -46.53
CA PRO A 23 -18.42 40.14 -47.72
C PRO A 23 -18.75 38.64 -47.51
N PRO A 24 -19.11 37.91 -48.57
CA PRO A 24 -19.47 36.49 -48.47
C PRO A 24 -18.26 35.59 -48.16
N PRO A 25 -18.48 34.41 -47.54
CA PRO A 25 -17.40 33.47 -47.24
C PRO A 25 -16.85 32.78 -48.51
N PRO A 26 -15.58 32.31 -48.49
CA PRO A 26 -14.99 31.59 -49.61
C PRO A 26 -15.64 30.20 -49.81
N PRO A 27 -15.59 29.63 -51.03
CA PRO A 27 -16.30 28.40 -51.36
C PRO A 27 -15.70 27.18 -50.64
N ALA A 28 -16.59 26.28 -50.23
CA ALA A 28 -16.26 25.00 -49.61
C ALA A 28 -15.49 24.09 -50.57
N PHE A 29 -14.30 23.64 -50.15
CA PHE A 29 -13.56 22.60 -50.84
C PHE A 29 -14.26 21.25 -50.64
N ARG A 30 -14.98 20.79 -51.67
CA ARG A 30 -15.37 19.38 -51.83
C ARG A 30 -14.11 18.57 -52.10
N GLN A 31 -13.68 17.72 -51.18
CA GLN A 31 -12.82 16.60 -51.53
C GLN A 31 -13.70 15.40 -51.89
N SER A 32 -13.58 15.02 -53.16
CA SER A 32 -14.17 13.83 -53.76
C SER A 32 -13.56 12.57 -53.17
N VAL A 33 -14.43 11.62 -52.84
CA VAL A 33 -14.13 10.22 -52.57
C VAL A 33 -13.43 9.63 -53.80
N GLY A 34 -12.19 9.17 -53.62
CA GLY A 34 -11.44 8.39 -54.59
C GLY A 34 -10.82 7.18 -53.90
N GLY A 35 -11.40 6.01 -54.13
CA GLY A 35 -10.91 4.74 -53.61
C GLY A 35 -9.66 4.26 -54.34
N VAL A 36 -8.74 3.67 -53.59
CA VAL A 36 -7.62 2.86 -54.09
C VAL A 36 -7.54 1.60 -53.21
N PRO A 37 -7.37 0.40 -53.79
CA PRO A 37 -7.66 -0.87 -53.13
C PRO A 37 -6.56 -1.33 -52.17
N ALA A 38 -6.98 -2.11 -51.17
CA ALA A 38 -6.12 -2.77 -50.20
C ALA A 38 -5.24 -3.86 -50.84
N PRO A 39 -3.97 -4.03 -50.45
CA PRO A 39 -3.18 -5.20 -50.83
C PRO A 39 -3.55 -6.41 -49.95
N ALA A 40 -3.84 -7.53 -50.60
CA ALA A 40 -4.01 -8.84 -49.96
C ALA A 40 -2.67 -9.39 -49.43
N PRO A 41 -2.65 -10.15 -48.33
CA PRO A 41 -1.42 -10.66 -47.72
C PRO A 41 -0.94 -11.95 -48.43
N ARG A 42 0.38 -12.03 -48.65
CA ARG A 42 1.07 -13.27 -49.04
C ARG A 42 1.23 -14.20 -47.83
N ALA A 43 0.90 -15.47 -48.02
CA ALA A 43 1.09 -16.56 -47.07
C ALA A 43 2.55 -17.08 -47.08
N GLY A 44 3.06 -17.43 -45.90
CA GLY A 44 4.35 -18.11 -45.65
C GLY A 44 4.58 -18.30 -44.13
N PRO A 45 5.29 -19.35 -43.68
CA PRO A 45 4.72 -20.31 -42.73
C PRO A 45 5.10 -20.13 -41.25
N GLY A 46 4.16 -20.52 -40.39
CA GLY A 46 4.43 -21.30 -39.16
C GLY A 46 5.20 -20.63 -38.03
N GLY A 47 4.51 -19.83 -37.22
CA GLY A 47 4.97 -19.44 -35.88
C GLY A 47 3.78 -19.24 -34.96
N GLN A 48 3.54 -20.21 -34.06
CA GLN A 48 2.52 -20.14 -33.02
C GLN A 48 2.83 -18.97 -32.08
N TRP A 49 2.07 -17.88 -32.21
CA TRP A 49 1.97 -16.84 -31.20
C TRP A 49 0.67 -17.07 -30.43
N GLU A 50 0.78 -17.58 -29.21
CA GLU A 50 -0.36 -17.68 -28.31
C GLU A 50 -0.86 -16.28 -27.94
N ARG A 51 -2.18 -16.14 -28.01
CA ARG A 51 -2.94 -14.92 -27.79
C ARG A 51 -2.73 -14.39 -26.38
N GLY A 52 -2.63 -13.06 -26.30
CA GLY A 52 -2.58 -12.29 -25.07
C GLY A 52 -3.73 -12.63 -24.13
N SER A 53 -3.36 -12.92 -22.88
CA SER A 53 -4.29 -13.03 -21.76
C SER A 53 -4.78 -11.65 -21.38
N GLY A 54 -6.06 -11.40 -21.66
CA GLY A 54 -6.81 -10.28 -21.11
C GLY A 54 -6.79 -10.27 -19.59
N TRP A 55 -6.95 -9.07 -19.04
CA TRP A 55 -7.14 -8.81 -17.63
C TRP A 55 -8.37 -9.56 -17.11
N HIS A 56 -8.15 -10.70 -16.46
CA HIS A 56 -9.13 -11.35 -15.59
C HIS A 56 -8.63 -11.26 -14.15
N ALA A 57 -9.14 -10.26 -13.42
CA ALA A 57 -9.12 -10.29 -11.96
C ALA A 57 -10.15 -11.35 -11.53
N ASN A 58 -9.70 -12.58 -11.29
CA ASN A 58 -10.52 -13.61 -10.69
C ASN A 58 -10.38 -13.47 -9.16
N GLU A 59 -11.30 -12.75 -8.52
CA GLU A 59 -11.53 -12.84 -7.08
C GLU A 59 -12.15 -14.20 -6.79
N GLN A 60 -11.33 -15.24 -6.71
CA GLN A 60 -11.70 -16.45 -6.01
C GLN A 60 -11.51 -16.22 -4.51
N VAL A 61 -12.63 -15.87 -3.87
CA VAL A 61 -12.84 -16.07 -2.44
C VAL A 61 -12.48 -17.53 -2.12
N CYS A 62 -11.32 -17.74 -1.49
CA CYS A 62 -11.01 -19.01 -0.83
C CYS A 62 -11.98 -19.18 0.34
N ARG A 63 -13.15 -19.74 0.06
CA ARG A 63 -14.01 -20.37 1.05
C ARG A 63 -13.28 -21.62 1.54
N GLY A 64 -12.68 -21.55 2.72
CA GLY A 64 -12.35 -22.74 3.49
C GLY A 64 -13.65 -23.46 3.87
N GLY A 65 -14.04 -24.49 3.13
CA GLY A 65 -14.83 -25.59 3.67
C GLY A 65 -13.87 -26.53 4.41
N GLY A 66 -14.22 -27.20 5.49
CA GLY A 66 -15.44 -27.25 6.26
C GLY A 66 -15.25 -28.35 7.30
N TRP A 67 -15.64 -28.09 8.54
CA TRP A 67 -15.96 -29.13 9.52
C TRP A 67 -17.34 -28.76 10.07
N LEU A 68 -18.38 -29.38 9.52
CA LEU A 68 -19.74 -29.39 10.04
C LEU A 68 -19.93 -30.76 10.70
N GLU A 69 -20.32 -30.83 11.97
CA GLU A 69 -21.65 -31.18 12.48
C GLU A 69 -21.46 -31.42 13.99
N ARG A 70 -22.37 -31.14 14.93
CA ARG A 70 -23.82 -31.31 14.98
C ARG A 70 -24.28 -30.66 16.29
N GLY A 71 -25.49 -30.09 16.35
CA GLY A 71 -26.10 -29.68 17.63
C GLY A 71 -27.13 -28.57 17.54
N ARG A 72 -28.17 -28.76 16.72
CA ARG A 72 -29.33 -27.85 16.65
C ARG A 72 -30.39 -28.33 17.65
N ALA A 73 -30.74 -27.51 18.64
CA ALA A 73 -31.98 -27.67 19.41
C ALA A 73 -32.74 -26.34 19.49
N ARG A 74 -34.02 -26.44 19.15
CA ARG A 74 -34.99 -25.37 18.93
C ARG A 74 -35.29 -24.55 20.19
N ALA A 75 -35.40 -23.23 20.03
CA ALA A 75 -36.19 -22.38 20.90
C ALA A 75 -37.68 -22.47 20.53
N ARG A 76 -38.55 -22.76 21.49
CA ARG A 76 -39.95 -22.36 21.52
C ARG A 76 -40.22 -21.74 22.89
N GLY A 77 -40.81 -20.56 22.88
CA GLY A 77 -40.97 -19.72 24.07
C GLY A 77 -42.06 -20.17 25.02
N CYS A 78 -42.06 -19.55 26.20
CA CYS A 78 -43.28 -19.19 26.90
C CYS A 78 -42.99 -18.00 27.83
N LYS A 79 -43.83 -16.96 27.75
CA LYS A 79 -43.90 -15.86 28.72
C LYS A 79 -44.62 -16.36 29.97
N ARG A 80 -44.12 -16.02 31.17
CA ARG A 80 -44.96 -15.38 32.21
C ARG A 80 -44.12 -14.83 33.36
N SER A 81 -44.63 -13.71 33.85
CA SER A 81 -44.20 -12.81 34.91
C SER A 81 -44.39 -13.37 36.32
N GLY A 82 -43.63 -12.82 37.28
CA GLY A 82 -44.16 -12.50 38.62
C GLY A 82 -43.24 -12.74 39.81
N SER A 83 -42.83 -11.64 40.48
CA SER A 83 -42.44 -11.46 41.90
C SER A 83 -41.28 -12.31 42.45
N GLY A 84 -40.39 -11.88 43.33
CA GLY A 84 -40.24 -10.70 44.16
C GLY A 84 -39.30 -11.09 45.31
N SER A 85 -38.56 -10.10 45.85
CA SER A 85 -37.88 -10.06 47.16
C SER A 85 -36.66 -10.97 47.45
N ARG A 86 -35.49 -10.31 47.42
CA ARG A 86 -34.42 -10.19 48.43
C ARG A 86 -34.02 -11.42 49.28
N GLU A 87 -32.74 -11.78 49.19
CA GLU A 87 -31.89 -11.96 50.38
C GLU A 87 -30.39 -11.78 50.05
N HIS A 88 -29.70 -10.99 50.87
CA HIS A 88 -28.26 -10.72 50.85
C HIS A 88 -27.55 -11.79 51.69
N LYS A 89 -26.54 -12.48 51.14
CA LYS A 89 -25.48 -13.16 51.91
C LYS A 89 -24.11 -12.87 51.29
N GLY A 90 -23.15 -12.56 52.18
CA GLY A 90 -21.79 -12.08 51.88
C GLY A 90 -20.82 -13.10 51.25
N PRO A 91 -19.56 -12.71 51.04
CA PRO A 91 -18.67 -13.35 50.07
C PRO A 91 -17.97 -14.58 50.66
N GLY A 92 -18.20 -15.75 50.04
CA GLY A 92 -17.40 -16.95 50.24
C GLY A 92 -16.24 -16.98 49.25
N SER A 93 -15.01 -17.04 49.77
CA SER A 93 -13.77 -17.24 49.01
C SER A 93 -13.84 -18.50 48.16
N ARG A 94 -13.73 -18.36 46.83
CA ARG A 94 -13.39 -19.46 45.93
C ARG A 94 -12.03 -19.18 45.31
N SER A 95 -11.03 -19.96 45.73
CA SER A 95 -9.75 -20.06 45.03
C SER A 95 -10.01 -20.62 43.63
N SER A 96 -9.80 -19.81 42.59
CA SER A 96 -9.74 -20.33 41.23
C SER A 96 -8.41 -21.06 41.05
N SER A 97 -8.48 -22.39 41.00
CA SER A 97 -7.40 -23.20 40.44
C SER A 97 -7.19 -22.75 38.99
N ALA A 98 -6.01 -22.19 38.70
CA ALA A 98 -5.61 -21.84 37.35
C ALA A 98 -5.39 -23.14 36.57
N ALA A 99 -6.22 -23.38 35.56
CA ALA A 99 -6.01 -24.45 34.59
C ALA A 99 -4.69 -24.18 33.86
N MET A 100 -3.71 -25.09 34.01
CA MET A 100 -2.48 -25.06 33.23
C MET A 100 -2.80 -25.22 31.75
N ALA A 101 -2.26 -24.32 30.92
CA ALA A 101 -2.34 -24.40 29.48
C ALA A 101 -1.70 -25.70 28.98
N SER A 102 -2.44 -26.45 28.15
CA SER A 102 -1.97 -27.68 27.50
C SER A 102 -0.81 -27.38 26.55
N ALA A 103 0.20 -28.26 26.53
CA ALA A 103 1.33 -28.17 25.61
C ALA A 103 0.88 -28.08 24.13
N PRO A 104 1.63 -27.36 23.27
CA PRO A 104 1.28 -27.21 21.86
C PRO A 104 1.25 -28.58 21.15
N PRO A 105 0.34 -28.77 20.16
CA PRO A 105 0.26 -30.02 19.41
C PRO A 105 1.58 -30.30 18.70
N PRO A 106 1.97 -31.59 18.56
CA PRO A 106 3.20 -31.96 17.86
C PRO A 106 3.16 -31.47 16.41
N PRO A 107 4.32 -31.09 15.84
CA PRO A 107 4.39 -30.61 14.46
C PRO A 107 3.91 -31.69 13.48
N ALA A 108 3.17 -31.29 12.46
CA ALA A 108 2.75 -32.20 11.39
C ALA A 108 3.98 -32.76 10.65
N LEU A 109 3.98 -34.05 10.34
CA LEU A 109 5.09 -34.72 9.64
C LEU A 109 4.72 -35.01 8.19
N PHE A 110 5.61 -34.65 7.26
CA PHE A 110 5.43 -34.83 5.82
C PHE A 110 6.51 -35.72 5.23
N SER A 111 6.16 -36.58 4.27
CA SER A 111 7.15 -37.35 3.51
C SER A 111 7.75 -36.52 2.36
N ALA A 112 8.98 -36.84 1.94
CA ALA A 112 9.61 -36.18 0.79
C ALA A 112 8.77 -36.33 -0.49
N ALA A 113 8.17 -37.51 -0.70
CA ALA A 113 7.27 -37.77 -1.83
C ALA A 113 6.02 -36.87 -1.77
N GLU A 114 5.46 -36.63 -0.59
CA GLU A 114 4.32 -35.72 -0.45
C GLU A 114 4.71 -34.28 -0.79
N VAL A 115 5.84 -33.79 -0.26
CA VAL A 115 6.33 -32.44 -0.56
C VAL A 115 6.56 -32.28 -2.06
N GLN A 116 7.18 -33.26 -2.71
CA GLN A 116 7.44 -33.23 -4.14
C GLN A 116 6.15 -33.25 -4.98
N ARG A 117 5.15 -34.06 -4.59
CA ARG A 117 3.83 -34.06 -5.25
C ARG A 117 3.13 -32.71 -5.13
N ARG A 118 3.16 -32.08 -3.96
CA ARG A 118 2.60 -30.74 -3.75
C ARG A 118 3.30 -29.70 -4.63
N CYS A 119 4.64 -29.76 -4.70
CA CYS A 119 5.42 -28.87 -5.55
C CYS A 119 5.09 -29.07 -7.05
N ALA A 120 4.93 -30.32 -7.49
CA ALA A 120 4.51 -30.65 -8.85
C ALA A 120 3.08 -30.15 -9.17
N ALA A 121 2.20 -30.10 -8.17
CA ALA A 121 0.86 -29.52 -8.29
C ALA A 121 0.85 -27.97 -8.25
N GLY A 122 2.02 -27.32 -8.17
CA GLY A 122 2.16 -25.86 -8.20
C GLY A 122 2.30 -25.19 -6.83
N ALA A 123 2.34 -25.94 -5.73
CA ALA A 123 2.68 -25.38 -4.42
C ALA A 123 4.15 -24.96 -4.37
N CYS A 124 4.48 -23.90 -3.65
CA CYS A 124 5.86 -23.45 -3.45
C CYS A 124 6.29 -23.73 -2.02
N TRP A 125 6.59 -25.00 -1.73
CA TRP A 125 7.10 -25.41 -0.43
C TRP A 125 8.63 -25.36 -0.43
N VAL A 126 9.24 -24.85 0.63
CA VAL A 126 10.70 -24.85 0.82
C VAL A 126 11.04 -25.46 2.18
N ARG A 127 12.28 -25.94 2.35
CA ARG A 127 12.75 -26.47 3.64
C ARG A 127 13.92 -25.66 4.21
N ARG A 128 14.03 -25.65 5.54
CA ARG A 128 15.22 -25.19 6.28
C ARG A 128 15.60 -26.30 7.26
N GLY A 129 16.59 -27.12 6.90
CA GLY A 129 16.85 -28.38 7.62
C GLY A 129 15.64 -29.31 7.54
N ALA A 130 15.10 -29.69 8.70
CA ALA A 130 13.90 -30.52 8.82
C ALA A 130 12.58 -29.74 8.69
N ARG A 131 12.59 -28.41 8.85
CA ARG A 131 11.36 -27.60 8.89
C ARG A 131 10.86 -27.26 7.49
N LEU A 132 9.55 -27.34 7.27
CA LEU A 132 8.87 -27.07 6.00
C LEU A 132 8.04 -25.79 6.08
N TYR A 133 8.06 -25.02 4.99
CA TYR A 133 7.37 -23.75 4.86
C TYR A 133 6.57 -23.69 3.56
N ASP A 134 5.28 -23.34 3.63
CA ASP A 134 4.42 -23.14 2.46
C ASP A 134 4.42 -21.68 2.03
N LEU A 135 5.21 -21.35 1.01
CA LEU A 135 5.34 -20.00 0.47
C LEU A 135 4.42 -19.74 -0.73
N THR A 136 3.48 -20.65 -1.04
CA THR A 136 2.61 -20.56 -2.24
C THR A 136 1.90 -19.20 -2.33
N GLY A 137 1.36 -18.72 -1.23
CA GLY A 137 0.70 -17.40 -1.16
C GLY A 137 1.64 -16.19 -1.13
N PHE A 138 2.95 -16.40 -0.93
CA PHE A 138 3.96 -15.34 -0.83
C PHE A 138 4.78 -15.17 -2.11
N VAL A 139 4.79 -16.17 -3.01
CA VAL A 139 5.61 -16.19 -4.24
C VAL A 139 5.59 -14.87 -5.01
N ARG A 140 4.39 -14.32 -5.29
CA ARG A 140 4.25 -13.06 -6.08
C ARG A 140 4.70 -11.81 -5.31
N ARG A 141 4.67 -11.89 -3.97
CA ARG A 141 5.02 -10.79 -3.06
C ARG A 141 6.53 -10.73 -2.79
N HIS A 142 7.25 -11.82 -3.03
CA HIS A 142 8.69 -11.91 -2.79
C HIS A 142 9.51 -10.80 -3.51
N PRO A 143 10.38 -10.06 -2.81
CA PRO A 143 11.17 -8.96 -3.39
C PRO A 143 12.20 -9.42 -4.43
N GLY A 144 12.75 -10.64 -4.28
CA GLY A 144 13.67 -11.23 -5.27
C GLY A 144 12.99 -11.75 -6.54
N GLY A 145 11.67 -11.59 -6.64
CA GLY A 145 10.86 -12.05 -7.77
C GLY A 145 10.33 -13.47 -7.58
N GLU A 146 9.24 -13.74 -8.29
CA GLU A 146 8.49 -14.99 -8.24
C GLU A 146 9.29 -16.18 -8.79
N GLN A 147 10.01 -15.99 -9.90
CA GLN A 147 10.77 -17.05 -10.56
C GLN A 147 11.85 -17.63 -9.66
N LEU A 148 12.50 -16.78 -8.85
CA LEU A 148 13.55 -17.21 -7.93
C LEU A 148 13.01 -18.19 -6.89
N LEU A 149 11.85 -17.88 -6.31
CA LEU A 149 11.26 -18.73 -5.27
C LEU A 149 10.68 -20.02 -5.86
N ARG A 150 10.04 -19.95 -7.03
CA ARG A 150 9.56 -21.14 -7.75
C ARG A 150 10.70 -22.10 -8.11
N ALA A 151 11.86 -21.58 -8.52
CA ALA A 151 13.04 -22.40 -8.80
C ALA A 151 13.61 -23.12 -7.56
N ARG A 152 13.24 -22.68 -6.36
CA ARG A 152 13.63 -23.27 -5.07
C ARG A 152 12.55 -24.17 -4.46
N ALA A 153 11.40 -24.34 -5.12
CA ALA A 153 10.35 -25.24 -4.63
C ALA A 153 10.88 -26.67 -4.43
N GLY A 154 10.57 -27.26 -3.29
CA GLY A 154 11.03 -28.57 -2.83
C GLY A 154 12.47 -28.62 -2.32
N ARG A 155 13.23 -27.50 -2.34
CA ARG A 155 14.65 -27.46 -1.97
C ARG A 155 14.89 -26.89 -0.58
N ASP A 156 16.09 -27.15 -0.06
CA ASP A 156 16.60 -26.47 1.13
C ASP A 156 17.07 -25.07 0.78
N VAL A 157 16.53 -24.08 1.48
CA VAL A 157 16.88 -22.66 1.29
C VAL A 157 17.74 -22.12 2.42
N SER A 158 18.26 -22.97 3.32
CA SER A 158 19.10 -22.54 4.44
C SER A 158 20.28 -21.70 3.96
N ALA A 159 20.99 -22.15 2.93
CA ALA A 159 22.09 -21.40 2.33
C ALA A 159 21.61 -20.14 1.57
N ASP A 160 20.47 -20.22 0.86
CA ASP A 160 19.92 -19.08 0.12
C ASP A 160 19.51 -17.92 1.07
N LEU A 161 19.16 -18.21 2.33
CA LEU A 161 18.81 -17.19 3.32
C LEU A 161 20.02 -16.33 3.74
N ASP A 162 21.21 -16.92 3.79
CA ASP A 162 22.45 -16.23 4.15
C ASP A 162 23.23 -15.71 2.92
N GLY A 163 22.82 -16.13 1.72
CA GLY A 163 23.32 -15.67 0.43
C GLY A 163 24.48 -16.52 -0.12
N PRO A 164 24.92 -16.28 -1.37
CA PRO A 164 24.47 -15.25 -2.33
C PRO A 164 23.07 -15.49 -2.95
N PRO A 165 22.38 -14.47 -3.52
CA PRO A 165 22.88 -13.13 -3.89
C PRO A 165 22.74 -12.04 -2.82
N HIS A 166 21.93 -12.24 -1.77
CA HIS A 166 21.83 -11.32 -0.64
C HIS A 166 21.54 -12.08 0.65
N ARG A 167 21.89 -11.49 1.78
CA ARG A 167 21.55 -12.00 3.10
C ARG A 167 20.19 -11.46 3.53
N HIS A 168 19.31 -12.33 3.99
CA HIS A 168 18.01 -11.93 4.53
C HIS A 168 18.18 -11.29 5.92
N SER A 169 17.35 -10.31 6.24
CA SER A 169 17.32 -9.67 7.57
C SER A 169 16.69 -10.58 8.62
N ASP A 170 16.86 -10.25 9.90
CA ASP A 170 16.23 -11.02 10.99
C ASP A 170 14.69 -10.92 10.94
N ASN A 171 14.15 -9.77 10.51
CA ASN A 171 12.71 -9.64 10.26
C ASN A 171 12.25 -10.57 9.13
N ALA A 172 13.02 -10.73 8.05
CA ALA A 172 12.68 -11.67 6.99
C ALA A 172 12.75 -13.13 7.47
N ARG A 173 13.73 -13.48 8.32
CA ARG A 173 13.80 -14.81 8.95
C ARG A 173 12.59 -15.07 9.87
N ARG A 174 12.20 -14.09 10.71
CA ARG A 174 10.99 -14.18 11.55
C ARG A 174 9.73 -14.26 10.70
N TRP A 175 9.69 -13.53 9.58
CA TRP A 175 8.57 -13.57 8.65
C TRP A 175 8.36 -14.96 8.05
N LEU A 176 9.45 -15.64 7.65
CA LEU A 176 9.41 -17.02 7.15
C LEU A 176 8.74 -17.98 8.15
N GLU A 177 8.95 -17.79 9.45
CA GLU A 177 8.34 -18.63 10.50
C GLU A 177 6.81 -18.63 10.46
N GLN A 178 6.19 -17.61 9.89
CA GLN A 178 4.73 -17.53 9.76
C GLN A 178 4.16 -18.47 8.69
N TYR A 179 5.00 -19.01 7.80
CA TYR A 179 4.62 -19.98 6.77
C TYR A 179 4.96 -21.41 7.15
N TYR A 180 5.37 -21.66 8.40
CA TYR A 180 5.73 -22.99 8.87
C TYR A 180 4.51 -23.92 8.86
N VAL A 181 4.65 -25.09 8.22
CA VAL A 181 3.56 -26.08 8.10
C VAL A 181 3.84 -27.39 8.84
N GLY A 182 5.10 -27.67 9.18
CA GLY A 182 5.49 -28.90 9.86
C GLY A 182 6.93 -29.30 9.55
N GLU A 183 7.27 -30.57 9.81
CA GLU A 183 8.61 -31.12 9.62
C GLU A 183 8.62 -32.23 8.57
N LEU A 184 9.76 -32.38 7.91
CA LEU A 184 10.03 -33.48 7.01
C LEU A 184 10.35 -34.73 7.85
N ARG A 185 9.69 -35.85 7.55
CA ARG A 185 9.94 -37.13 8.19
C ARG A 185 11.41 -37.52 7.99
N GLY A 186 12.13 -37.77 9.07
CA GLY A 186 13.48 -38.32 9.02
C GLY A 186 13.52 -39.67 8.30
N PRO A 187 14.68 -40.11 7.79
CA PRO A 187 14.81 -41.46 7.24
C PRO A 187 14.42 -42.47 8.32
N THR A 188 13.40 -43.28 8.05
CA THR A 188 13.12 -44.47 8.85
C THR A 188 14.35 -45.36 8.76
N GLN A 189 15.03 -45.60 9.89
CA GLN A 189 15.86 -46.79 10.01
C GLN A 189 14.91 -47.99 9.99
N ASP A 190 14.59 -48.47 8.79
CA ASP A 190 14.03 -49.81 8.64
C ASP A 190 15.18 -50.79 8.88
N SER A 191 15.28 -51.28 10.11
CA SER A 191 15.90 -52.55 10.45
C SER A 191 15.21 -53.08 11.70
N GLN A 192 14.62 -54.27 11.55
CA GLN A 192 13.94 -55.03 12.60
C GLN A 192 14.86 -55.23 13.82
N GLU A 193 14.31 -55.10 15.04
CA GLU A 193 14.15 -56.21 15.99
C GLU A 193 13.75 -55.72 17.39
N ASN A 194 13.06 -56.61 18.12
CA ASN A 194 12.51 -56.46 19.45
C ASN A 194 13.47 -55.84 20.48
N GLY A 195 12.98 -54.86 21.23
CA GLY A 195 13.61 -54.42 22.46
C GLY A 195 12.75 -53.40 23.19
N THR A 196 12.13 -53.83 24.29
CA THR A 196 11.47 -52.94 25.26
C THR A 196 12.50 -51.91 25.75
N VAL A 197 12.35 -50.64 25.39
CA VAL A 197 13.15 -49.55 25.97
C VAL A 197 12.22 -48.49 26.53
N THR A 198 12.33 -48.39 27.85
CA THR A 198 11.80 -47.41 28.79
C THR A 198 11.97 -45.98 28.29
N TYR A 199 10.88 -45.21 28.33
CA TYR A 199 10.93 -43.75 28.19
C TYR A 199 11.60 -43.15 29.44
N ALA A 200 12.91 -42.96 29.37
CA ALA A 200 13.63 -42.10 30.31
C ALA A 200 13.73 -40.70 29.71
N SER A 201 13.31 -39.70 30.50
CA SER A 201 13.37 -38.27 30.19
C SER A 201 14.73 -37.86 29.61
N ALA A 202 14.74 -37.47 28.34
CA ALA A 202 15.84 -36.73 27.73
C ALA A 202 15.44 -35.25 27.67
N GLN A 203 15.73 -34.54 28.76
CA GLN A 203 16.13 -33.14 28.67
C GLN A 203 17.53 -33.14 28.07
N ASP A 204 17.64 -33.05 26.75
CA ASP A 204 18.87 -32.58 26.12
C ASP A 204 18.54 -31.91 24.79
N ALA A 205 19.07 -30.70 24.65
CA ALA A 205 18.80 -29.78 23.56
C ALA A 205 19.30 -30.34 22.22
N ASN A 206 18.44 -30.26 21.19
CA ASN A 206 18.81 -30.49 19.81
C ASN A 206 19.88 -29.45 19.37
N PRO A 207 21.12 -29.84 19.01
CA PRO A 207 22.23 -28.91 18.86
C PRO A 207 22.27 -28.16 17.52
N ASN A 208 21.15 -28.09 16.77
CA ASN A 208 21.12 -27.49 15.43
C ASN A 208 20.02 -26.44 15.22
N VAL A 209 19.57 -25.80 16.31
CA VAL A 209 18.72 -24.61 16.23
C VAL A 209 19.63 -23.40 16.34
N ASP A 210 19.82 -22.66 15.24
CA ASP A 210 20.44 -21.33 15.29
C ASP A 210 19.67 -20.50 16.34
N PRO A 211 20.33 -20.03 17.43
CA PRO A 211 19.68 -19.29 18.50
C PRO A 211 18.99 -17.99 18.04
N ARG A 212 19.22 -17.55 16.80
CA ARG A 212 18.57 -16.39 16.16
C ARG A 212 17.17 -16.66 15.63
N CYS A 213 16.76 -17.92 15.47
CA CYS A 213 15.43 -18.30 14.95
C CYS A 213 14.59 -19.02 16.02
N LYS A 214 14.17 -18.28 17.05
CA LYS A 214 13.07 -18.72 17.91
C LYS A 214 11.79 -18.76 17.08
N SER A 215 11.04 -19.86 17.14
CA SER A 215 9.66 -19.90 16.66
C SER A 215 8.90 -18.73 17.27
N VAL A 216 8.11 -18.00 16.47
CA VAL A 216 7.29 -16.90 16.99
C VAL A 216 6.34 -17.50 18.03
N ASP A 217 6.60 -17.22 19.31
CA ASP A 217 5.78 -17.70 20.40
C ASP A 217 4.52 -16.82 20.44
N PHE A 218 3.44 -17.34 19.84
CA PHE A 218 2.18 -16.63 19.62
C PHE A 218 1.52 -16.18 20.94
N GLU A 219 1.85 -16.79 22.07
CA GLU A 219 1.32 -16.44 23.40
C GLU A 219 2.15 -15.35 24.11
N LYS A 220 3.33 -15.00 23.59
CA LYS A 220 4.22 -13.96 24.16
C LYS A 220 4.17 -12.64 23.40
N ASP A 221 3.24 -12.46 22.46
CA ASP A 221 3.07 -11.16 21.79
C ASP A 221 2.60 -10.11 22.81
N LEU A 222 3.01 -8.86 22.62
CA LEU A 222 2.68 -7.77 23.53
C LEU A 222 1.21 -7.35 23.43
N VAL A 223 0.52 -7.82 22.39
CA VAL A 223 -0.90 -7.54 22.13
C VAL A 223 -1.66 -8.83 21.85
N ASP A 224 -2.94 -8.83 22.22
CA ASP A 224 -3.88 -9.89 21.90
C ASP A 224 -4.52 -9.63 20.53
N TRP A 225 -4.11 -10.42 19.53
CA TRP A 225 -4.59 -10.36 18.14
C TRP A 225 -6.05 -10.78 17.96
N GLN A 226 -6.65 -11.43 18.96
CA GLN A 226 -8.07 -11.80 18.92
C GLN A 226 -8.97 -10.62 19.30
N LYS A 227 -8.38 -9.54 19.86
CA LYS A 227 -9.05 -8.32 20.27
C LYS A 227 -8.66 -7.14 19.38
N PRO A 228 -9.48 -6.08 19.32
CA PRO A 228 -9.13 -4.86 18.59
C PRO A 228 -7.83 -4.24 19.12
N LEU A 229 -6.94 -3.89 18.19
CA LEU A 229 -5.55 -3.58 18.49
C LEU A 229 -5.31 -2.12 18.84
N LEU A 230 -6.10 -1.18 18.31
CA LEU A 230 -5.74 0.24 18.37
C LEU A 230 -5.53 0.73 19.82
N TRP A 231 -6.44 0.35 20.72
CA TRP A 231 -6.32 0.72 22.14
C TRP A 231 -5.16 0.00 22.83
N GLN A 232 -4.95 -1.30 22.55
CA GLN A 232 -3.83 -2.07 23.10
C GLN A 232 -2.48 -1.47 22.69
N VAL A 233 -2.35 -1.10 21.42
CA VAL A 233 -1.16 -0.48 20.84
C VAL A 233 -0.84 0.86 21.51
N GLY A 234 -1.86 1.68 21.80
CA GLY A 234 -1.68 2.93 22.55
C GLY A 234 -1.05 2.75 23.94
N HIS A 235 -1.16 1.56 24.53
CA HIS A 235 -0.63 1.26 25.87
C HIS A 235 0.73 0.53 25.85
N LEU A 236 1.34 0.35 24.67
CA LEU A 236 2.65 -0.31 24.57
C LEU A 236 3.81 0.56 25.11
N GLY A 237 3.63 1.87 25.16
CA GLY A 237 4.62 2.82 25.68
C GLY A 237 5.97 2.66 25.00
N GLU A 238 7.03 2.44 25.79
CA GLU A 238 8.41 2.31 25.28
C GLU A 238 8.61 1.11 24.33
N LYS A 239 7.78 0.06 24.46
CA LYS A 239 7.89 -1.15 23.63
C LYS A 239 7.33 -0.94 22.22
N TYR A 240 6.64 0.17 21.99
CA TYR A 240 5.95 0.44 20.73
C TYR A 240 6.90 0.52 19.52
N ASP A 241 7.99 1.29 19.64
CA ASP A 241 8.92 1.54 18.52
C ASP A 241 9.52 0.23 18.00
N GLU A 242 9.92 -0.67 18.88
CA GLU A 242 10.43 -1.97 18.46
C GLU A 242 9.31 -2.88 17.91
N TRP A 243 8.16 -2.92 18.58
CA TRP A 243 7.06 -3.82 18.22
C TRP A 243 6.43 -3.51 16.86
N VAL A 244 6.26 -2.23 16.52
CA VAL A 244 5.61 -1.78 15.27
C VAL A 244 6.48 -2.10 14.05
N HIS A 245 7.80 -2.12 14.24
CA HIS A 245 8.83 -2.36 13.24
C HIS A 245 9.22 -3.84 13.10
N GLN A 246 8.41 -4.75 13.65
CA GLN A 246 8.54 -6.19 13.47
C GLN A 246 7.36 -6.70 12.63
N PRO A 247 7.52 -6.81 11.30
CA PRO A 247 6.43 -7.14 10.39
C PRO A 247 5.83 -8.52 10.66
N VAL A 248 4.51 -8.65 10.49
CA VAL A 248 3.74 -9.90 10.57
C VAL A 248 2.75 -10.03 9.39
N ASP A 249 2.44 -11.27 8.98
CA ASP A 249 1.44 -11.60 7.94
C ASP A 249 0.16 -12.05 8.65
N ARG A 250 -0.52 -11.10 9.30
CA ARG A 250 -1.72 -11.37 10.10
C ARG A 250 -2.82 -10.34 9.85
N PRO A 251 -4.09 -10.76 9.89
CA PRO A 251 -5.19 -9.83 9.78
C PRO A 251 -5.20 -8.88 10.97
N LEU A 252 -5.31 -7.58 10.69
CA LEU A 252 -5.48 -6.54 11.71
C LEU A 252 -6.98 -6.27 11.93
N ARG A 253 -7.35 -6.13 13.20
CA ARG A 253 -8.62 -5.50 13.60
C ARG A 253 -8.32 -4.32 14.52
N LEU A 254 -8.77 -3.13 14.16
CA LEU A 254 -8.45 -1.90 14.90
C LEU A 254 -9.56 -1.52 15.88
N PHE A 255 -10.82 -1.72 15.50
CA PHE A 255 -11.98 -1.31 16.29
C PHE A 255 -12.91 -2.47 16.65
N HIS A 256 -13.66 -2.31 17.75
CA HIS A 256 -14.75 -3.23 18.11
C HIS A 256 -15.92 -3.11 17.12
N SER A 257 -16.29 -1.88 16.77
CA SER A 257 -17.40 -1.60 15.85
C SER A 257 -17.04 -1.99 14.41
N ASP A 258 -17.89 -2.80 13.78
CA ASP A 258 -17.74 -3.16 12.35
C ASP A 258 -17.81 -1.94 11.43
N PHE A 259 -18.58 -0.92 11.81
CA PHE A 259 -18.67 0.32 11.04
C PHE A 259 -17.33 1.09 11.06
N LEU A 260 -16.76 1.32 12.25
CA LEU A 260 -15.47 2.00 12.37
C LEU A 260 -14.35 1.18 11.72
N GLU A 261 -14.40 -0.13 11.88
CA GLU A 261 -13.47 -1.06 11.24
C GLU A 261 -13.55 -0.97 9.70
N ALA A 262 -14.74 -0.89 9.13
CA ALA A 262 -14.92 -0.69 7.69
C ALA A 262 -14.31 0.63 7.20
N CYS A 263 -14.41 1.71 7.99
CA CYS A 263 -13.78 3.01 7.66
C CYS A 263 -12.24 2.96 7.65
N THR A 264 -11.61 1.92 8.23
CA THR A 264 -10.15 1.74 8.18
C THR A 264 -9.69 1.01 6.93
N LYS A 265 -10.60 0.41 6.17
CA LYS A 265 -10.28 -0.44 5.01
C LYS A 265 -10.51 0.32 3.72
N THR A 266 -9.45 0.52 2.96
CA THR A 266 -9.48 1.18 1.66
C THR A 266 -8.81 0.29 0.62
N SER A 267 -9.60 -0.20 -0.35
CA SER A 267 -9.05 -0.91 -1.51
C SER A 267 -8.31 0.06 -2.44
N TRP A 268 -7.24 -0.40 -3.09
CA TRP A 268 -6.38 0.42 -3.95
C TRP A 268 -7.15 1.24 -5.01
N TYR A 269 -8.17 0.64 -5.65
CA TYR A 269 -8.92 1.31 -6.72
C TYR A 269 -9.78 2.48 -6.22
N ILE A 270 -10.04 2.58 -4.91
CA ILE A 270 -10.79 3.70 -4.32
C ILE A 270 -10.03 5.02 -4.52
N VAL A 271 -8.69 4.99 -4.42
CA VAL A 271 -7.84 6.16 -4.69
C VAL A 271 -8.07 6.65 -6.13
N LEU A 272 -8.05 5.74 -7.10
CA LEU A 272 -8.29 6.09 -8.49
C LEU A 272 -9.72 6.58 -8.72
N ALA A 273 -10.71 5.90 -8.16
CA ALA A 273 -12.12 6.22 -8.34
C ALA A 273 -12.50 7.60 -7.77
N VAL A 274 -11.91 7.99 -6.64
CA VAL A 274 -12.18 9.28 -6.00
C VAL A 274 -11.39 10.41 -6.65
N TRP A 275 -10.07 10.21 -6.84
CA TRP A 275 -9.18 11.32 -7.16
C TRP A 275 -8.97 11.53 -8.66
N SER A 276 -9.09 10.50 -9.51
CA SER A 276 -8.87 10.66 -10.96
C SER A 276 -9.93 11.54 -11.62
N PRO A 277 -11.25 11.39 -11.33
CA PRO A 277 -12.26 12.30 -11.86
C PRO A 277 -12.03 13.75 -11.41
N LEU A 278 -11.58 13.95 -10.16
CA LEU A 278 -11.24 15.26 -9.65
C LEU A 278 -10.05 15.87 -10.40
N VAL A 279 -8.96 15.11 -10.60
CA VAL A 279 -7.81 15.56 -11.40
C VAL A 279 -8.23 15.92 -12.83
N MET A 280 -9.06 15.11 -13.47
CA MET A 280 -9.57 15.39 -14.83
C MET A 280 -10.38 16.69 -14.86
N TYR A 281 -11.32 16.86 -13.92
CA TYR A 281 -12.14 18.06 -13.81
C TYR A 281 -11.29 19.31 -13.55
N LEU A 282 -10.38 19.27 -12.57
CA LEU A 282 -9.53 20.40 -12.22
C LEU A 282 -8.55 20.76 -13.35
N THR A 283 -8.00 19.76 -14.04
CA THR A 283 -7.15 19.96 -15.22
C THR A 283 -7.91 20.75 -16.28
N TRP A 284 -9.12 20.33 -16.61
CA TRP A 284 -9.98 21.04 -17.56
C TRP A 284 -10.36 22.44 -17.07
N PHE A 285 -10.77 22.56 -15.81
CA PHE A 285 -11.23 23.81 -15.21
C PHE A 285 -10.13 24.88 -15.21
N TYR A 286 -8.94 24.55 -14.70
CA TYR A 286 -7.84 25.51 -14.61
C TYR A 286 -7.18 25.79 -15.96
N PHE A 287 -7.17 24.82 -16.88
CA PHE A 287 -6.77 25.10 -18.27
C PHE A 287 -7.70 26.12 -18.90
N ARG A 288 -9.02 25.96 -18.71
CA ARG A 288 -10.03 26.90 -19.22
C ARG A 288 -9.92 28.28 -18.58
N SER A 289 -9.72 28.35 -17.27
CA SER A 289 -9.47 29.60 -16.54
C SER A 289 -8.25 30.32 -17.13
N LEU A 290 -7.13 29.64 -17.32
CA LEU A 290 -5.92 30.23 -17.89
C LEU A 290 -6.12 30.76 -19.33
N THR A 291 -7.01 30.16 -20.11
CA THR A 291 -7.31 30.62 -21.49
C THR A 291 -8.28 31.80 -21.57
N ARG A 292 -9.08 32.03 -20.53
CA ARG A 292 -10.17 33.04 -20.52
C ARG A 292 -9.83 34.23 -19.64
N ASP A 293 -9.25 33.95 -18.50
CA ASP A 293 -8.91 34.94 -17.51
C ASP A 293 -7.54 35.51 -17.86
N ASN A 294 -7.39 36.83 -17.77
CA ASN A 294 -6.09 37.48 -17.92
C ASN A 294 -5.27 37.26 -16.63
N VAL A 295 -4.85 36.02 -16.40
CA VAL A 295 -4.12 35.61 -15.19
C VAL A 295 -2.78 36.32 -15.15
N ARG A 296 -2.50 37.02 -14.05
CA ARG A 296 -1.23 37.72 -13.85
C ARG A 296 -0.47 37.15 -12.65
N LEU A 297 0.81 36.86 -12.86
CA LEU A 297 1.74 36.45 -11.80
C LEU A 297 1.93 37.60 -10.80
N PHE A 298 2.23 37.28 -9.54
CA PHE A 298 2.43 38.23 -8.42
C PHE A 298 1.23 39.08 -8.02
N SER A 299 0.07 38.92 -8.67
CA SER A 299 -1.17 39.61 -8.29
C SER A 299 -1.59 39.37 -6.83
N SER A 300 -1.16 38.25 -6.22
CA SER A 300 -1.36 37.97 -4.79
C SER A 300 -0.54 38.88 -3.86
N PHE A 301 0.55 39.50 -4.35
CA PHE A 301 1.49 40.28 -3.53
C PHE A 301 1.58 41.76 -3.95
N THR A 302 1.50 42.05 -5.25
CA THR A 302 1.61 43.42 -5.80
C THR A 302 0.86 43.55 -7.12
N THR A 303 0.26 44.72 -7.33
CA THR A 303 -0.42 45.07 -8.59
C THR A 303 0.51 45.76 -9.59
N GLU A 304 1.66 46.26 -9.15
CA GLU A 304 2.57 47.07 -9.99
C GLU A 304 3.43 46.23 -10.95
N TYR A 305 3.79 45.00 -10.55
CA TYR A 305 4.66 44.10 -11.32
C TYR A 305 3.93 42.85 -11.83
N ALA A 306 2.66 43.00 -12.19
CA ALA A 306 1.80 41.87 -12.56
C ALA A 306 2.03 41.42 -14.01
N ILE A 307 2.76 40.31 -14.20
CA ILE A 307 3.12 39.76 -15.52
C ILE A 307 1.98 38.87 -16.07
N PRO A 308 1.42 39.15 -17.26
CA PRO A 308 0.37 38.31 -17.86
C PRO A 308 0.92 36.94 -18.26
N MET A 309 0.17 35.89 -17.95
CA MET A 309 0.58 34.51 -18.18
C MET A 309 -0.06 33.94 -19.45
N SER A 310 0.78 33.35 -20.31
CA SER A 310 0.32 32.65 -21.50
C SER A 310 -0.23 31.26 -21.15
N LYS A 311 -1.23 30.76 -21.90
CA LYS A 311 -1.77 29.39 -21.74
C LYS A 311 -0.70 28.29 -21.83
N TYR A 312 0.43 28.54 -22.49
CA TYR A 312 1.52 27.58 -22.65
C TYR A 312 2.29 27.28 -21.35
N VAL A 313 2.06 28.05 -20.28
CA VAL A 313 2.67 27.77 -18.96
C VAL A 313 2.00 26.61 -18.23
N PHE A 314 0.79 26.20 -18.66
CA PHE A 314 0.03 25.12 -18.03
C PHE A 314 0.85 23.83 -17.82
N PRO A 315 1.44 23.20 -18.88
CA PRO A 315 2.19 21.96 -18.70
C PRO A 315 3.38 22.13 -17.76
N PHE A 316 4.04 23.29 -17.77
CA PHE A 316 5.16 23.56 -16.88
C PHE A 316 4.74 23.55 -15.40
N PHE A 317 3.71 24.32 -15.03
CA PHE A 317 3.24 24.35 -13.63
C PHE A 317 2.58 23.04 -13.19
N PHE A 318 1.93 22.35 -14.12
CA PHE A 318 1.36 21.03 -13.85
C PHE A 318 2.46 20.02 -13.54
N CYS A 319 3.50 19.94 -14.39
CA CYS A 319 4.67 19.09 -14.14
C CYS A 319 5.44 19.51 -12.89
N PHE A 320 5.54 20.81 -12.62
CA PHE A 320 6.12 21.31 -11.37
C PHE A 320 5.35 20.79 -10.15
N GLY A 321 4.02 20.81 -10.19
CA GLY A 321 3.18 20.21 -9.15
C GLY A 321 3.46 18.72 -8.94
N LEU A 322 3.57 17.96 -10.02
CA LEU A 322 3.91 16.52 -9.97
C LEU A 322 5.30 16.28 -9.35
N LEU A 323 6.30 17.10 -9.69
CA LEU A 323 7.63 17.02 -9.09
C LEU A 323 7.63 17.45 -7.63
N LEU A 324 6.90 18.51 -7.29
CA LEU A 324 6.74 19.01 -5.92
C LEU A 324 6.13 17.93 -5.01
N TRP A 325 5.20 17.11 -5.53
CA TRP A 325 4.68 15.98 -4.79
C TRP A 325 5.78 15.03 -4.31
N THR A 326 6.81 14.75 -5.12
CA THR A 326 7.90 13.85 -4.68
C THR A 326 8.66 14.38 -3.46
N ALA A 327 8.75 15.69 -3.30
CA ALA A 327 9.33 16.32 -2.12
C ALA A 327 8.38 16.19 -0.91
N VAL A 328 7.08 16.42 -1.13
CA VAL A 328 6.04 16.27 -0.10
C VAL A 328 5.96 14.83 0.39
N GLU A 329 5.98 13.85 -0.52
CA GLU A 329 6.08 12.43 -0.22
C GLU A 329 7.23 12.15 0.74
N TYR A 330 8.44 12.60 0.40
CA TYR A 330 9.62 12.36 1.22
C TYR A 330 9.50 12.99 2.62
N VAL A 331 9.02 14.24 2.70
CA VAL A 331 8.83 14.95 3.98
C VAL A 331 7.79 14.25 4.84
N LEU A 332 6.63 13.90 4.27
CA LEU A 332 5.58 13.20 5.00
C LEU A 332 6.08 11.82 5.46
N HIS A 333 6.71 11.06 4.58
CA HIS A 333 7.17 9.73 4.90
C HIS A 333 8.24 9.76 6.02
N ARG A 334 9.21 10.66 5.92
CA ARG A 334 10.30 10.77 6.91
C ARG A 334 9.85 11.35 8.25
N PHE A 335 9.11 12.45 8.26
CA PHE A 335 8.88 13.23 9.47
C PHE A 335 7.53 12.98 10.11
N LEU A 336 6.50 12.64 9.33
CA LEU A 336 5.16 12.38 9.84
C LEU A 336 4.91 10.87 10.00
N PHE A 337 5.15 10.09 8.96
CA PHE A 337 4.86 8.65 8.96
C PHE A 337 5.88 7.85 9.76
N HIS A 338 7.13 8.31 9.84
CA HIS A 338 8.17 7.77 10.73
C HIS A 338 8.41 8.62 11.98
N MET A 339 7.39 9.38 12.42
CA MET A 339 7.49 10.13 13.68
C MET A 339 7.69 9.16 14.86
N LYS A 340 8.49 9.57 15.85
CA LYS A 340 8.66 8.80 17.09
C LYS A 340 7.75 9.37 18.18
N PRO A 341 6.56 8.79 18.41
CA PRO A 341 5.67 9.29 19.44
C PRO A 341 6.31 9.10 20.84
N PRO A 342 6.15 10.07 21.76
CA PRO A 342 6.58 9.90 23.14
C PRO A 342 5.88 8.70 23.79
N ALA A 343 6.65 7.86 24.51
CA ALA A 343 6.12 6.66 25.18
C ALA A 343 5.00 6.95 26.19
N SER A 344 4.96 8.16 26.75
CA SER A 344 3.93 8.61 27.68
C SER A 344 2.61 9.01 27.01
N ASN A 345 2.58 9.16 25.68
CA ASN A 345 1.41 9.66 24.97
C ASN A 345 0.75 8.58 24.11
N SER A 346 -0.20 7.86 24.71
CA SER A 346 -0.97 6.80 24.05
C SER A 346 -1.70 7.26 22.79
N TYR A 347 -2.21 8.49 22.76
CA TYR A 347 -2.93 9.01 21.60
C TYR A 347 -2.02 9.27 20.40
N LEU A 348 -0.80 9.75 20.63
CA LEU A 348 0.18 9.91 19.55
C LEU A 348 0.68 8.55 19.05
N ILE A 349 0.82 7.55 19.92
CA ILE A 349 1.11 6.17 19.52
C ILE A 349 -0.01 5.61 18.63
N MET A 350 -1.27 5.79 19.04
CA MET A 350 -2.44 5.39 18.23
C MET A 350 -2.47 6.12 16.89
N LEU A 351 -2.19 7.42 16.87
CA LEU A 351 -2.15 8.22 15.65
C LEU A 351 -1.05 7.74 14.70
N HIS A 352 0.17 7.54 15.19
CA HIS A 352 1.27 6.96 14.39
C HIS A 352 0.88 5.60 13.83
N PHE A 353 0.25 4.74 14.65
CA PHE A 353 -0.21 3.43 14.20
C PHE A 353 -1.24 3.54 13.08
N LEU A 354 -2.20 4.46 13.16
CA LEU A 354 -3.22 4.67 12.14
C LEU A 354 -2.66 5.22 10.82
N ILE A 355 -1.68 6.12 10.86
CA ILE A 355 -1.19 6.77 9.64
C ILE A 355 -0.15 5.91 8.90
N HIS A 356 0.68 5.14 9.62
CA HIS A 356 1.74 4.36 8.99
C HIS A 356 2.22 3.13 9.77
N GLY A 357 2.16 3.14 11.11
CA GLY A 357 2.66 2.02 11.91
C GLY A 357 1.95 0.70 11.61
N GLN A 358 0.65 0.71 11.32
CA GLN A 358 -0.09 -0.49 10.89
C GLN A 358 0.44 -1.09 9.59
N HIS A 359 0.94 -0.24 8.69
CA HIS A 359 1.50 -0.67 7.41
C HIS A 359 2.89 -1.32 7.61
N HIS A 360 3.77 -0.75 8.45
CA HIS A 360 5.01 -1.44 8.84
C HIS A 360 4.76 -2.75 9.59
N LYS A 361 3.72 -2.78 10.42
CA LYS A 361 3.37 -3.97 11.19
C LYS A 361 2.78 -5.07 10.33
N SER A 362 1.87 -4.74 9.42
CA SER A 362 1.24 -5.69 8.49
C SER A 362 1.36 -5.17 7.04
N PRO A 363 2.56 -5.27 6.43
CA PRO A 363 2.85 -4.67 5.12
C PRO A 363 2.09 -5.33 3.97
N TYR A 364 1.42 -6.46 4.22
CA TYR A 364 0.62 -7.15 3.23
C TYR A 364 -0.87 -7.26 3.59
N ASP A 365 -1.40 -6.38 4.45
CA ASP A 365 -2.84 -6.10 4.53
C ASP A 365 -3.27 -5.18 3.36
N GLY A 366 -3.92 -5.78 2.35
CA GLY A 366 -4.23 -5.09 1.08
C GLY A 366 -5.31 -4.03 1.22
N SER A 367 -6.00 -4.01 2.36
CA SER A 367 -7.02 -3.02 2.68
C SER A 367 -6.48 -1.84 3.50
N ARG A 368 -5.22 -1.87 3.93
CA ARG A 368 -4.62 -0.89 4.85
C ARG A 368 -3.25 -0.39 4.42
N LEU A 369 -3.04 -0.35 3.12
CA LEU A 369 -1.83 0.17 2.51
C LEU A 369 -2.05 1.60 1.99
N VAL A 370 -3.09 1.80 1.17
CA VAL A 370 -3.38 3.09 0.55
C VAL A 370 -4.02 4.05 1.54
N PHE A 371 -3.81 5.36 1.36
CA PHE A 371 -4.28 6.34 2.33
C PHE A 371 -5.81 6.57 2.16
N PRO A 372 -6.63 6.40 3.20
CA PRO A 372 -8.08 6.50 3.06
C PRO A 372 -8.54 7.90 2.59
N PRO A 373 -9.53 8.02 1.69
CA PRO A 373 -9.89 9.32 1.11
C PRO A 373 -10.33 10.39 2.09
N LEU A 374 -11.01 10.01 3.18
CA LEU A 374 -11.52 10.96 4.17
C LEU A 374 -10.37 11.68 4.91
N PRO A 375 -9.42 11.01 5.58
CA PRO A 375 -8.25 11.67 6.13
C PRO A 375 -7.34 12.29 5.06
N ALA A 376 -7.24 11.69 3.87
CA ALA A 376 -6.50 12.29 2.74
C ALA A 376 -7.07 13.67 2.35
N SER A 377 -8.40 13.83 2.36
CA SER A 377 -9.08 15.07 2.01
C SER A 377 -8.65 16.24 2.87
N LEU A 378 -8.37 16.01 4.16
CA LEU A 378 -7.85 17.04 5.07
C LEU A 378 -6.48 17.53 4.62
N MET A 379 -5.55 16.61 4.36
CA MET A 379 -4.20 16.93 3.87
C MET A 379 -4.21 17.61 2.50
N ILE A 380 -5.07 17.13 1.59
CA ILE A 380 -5.27 17.69 0.25
C ILE A 380 -5.82 19.13 0.35
N PHE A 381 -6.84 19.36 1.17
CA PHE A 381 -7.40 20.70 1.38
C PHE A 381 -6.37 21.67 1.99
N SER A 382 -5.66 21.25 3.04
CA SER A 382 -4.60 22.06 3.65
C SER A 382 -3.51 22.42 2.64
N THR A 383 -3.11 21.48 1.79
CA THR A 383 -2.11 21.73 0.73
C THR A 383 -2.60 22.77 -0.28
N TYR A 384 -3.86 22.69 -0.72
CA TYR A 384 -4.44 23.70 -1.60
C TYR A 384 -4.47 25.09 -0.96
N VAL A 385 -4.89 25.19 0.30
CA VAL A 385 -4.90 26.46 1.05
C VAL A 385 -3.49 27.05 1.14
N ILE A 386 -2.48 26.23 1.46
CA ILE A 386 -1.07 26.67 1.51
C ILE A 386 -0.63 27.22 0.15
N LEU A 387 -0.92 26.51 -0.95
CA LEU A 387 -0.57 26.98 -2.29
C LEU A 387 -1.24 28.32 -2.63
N ARG A 388 -2.49 28.54 -2.19
CA ARG A 388 -3.24 29.80 -2.41
C ARG A 388 -2.67 30.99 -1.63
N ILE A 389 -1.91 30.77 -0.57
CA ILE A 389 -1.17 31.85 0.14
C ILE A 389 -0.06 32.41 -0.76
N PHE A 390 0.62 31.54 -1.52
CA PHE A 390 1.79 31.93 -2.31
C PHE A 390 1.49 32.20 -3.79
N LEU A 391 0.41 31.64 -4.34
CA LEU A 391 0.12 31.66 -5.77
C LEU A 391 -1.30 32.20 -6.05
N PRO A 392 -1.49 32.93 -7.18
CA PRO A 392 -2.81 33.25 -7.69
C PRO A 392 -3.65 31.98 -7.93
N GLU A 393 -4.97 32.10 -7.91
CA GLU A 393 -5.88 30.96 -7.86
C GLU A 393 -5.62 29.93 -8.95
N THR A 394 -5.56 30.40 -10.19
CA THR A 394 -5.36 29.54 -11.35
C THR A 394 -4.02 28.81 -11.29
N LEU A 395 -2.94 29.48 -10.88
CA LEU A 395 -1.61 28.86 -10.77
C LEU A 395 -1.53 27.87 -9.60
N ALA A 396 -2.05 28.26 -8.43
CA ALA A 396 -2.18 27.38 -7.27
C ALA A 396 -2.95 26.11 -7.66
N GLY A 397 -4.06 26.28 -8.38
CA GLY A 397 -4.89 25.20 -8.91
C GLY A 397 -4.16 24.26 -9.87
N ILE A 398 -3.39 24.80 -10.82
CA ILE A 398 -2.61 23.97 -11.76
C ILE A 398 -1.54 23.16 -11.03
N VAL A 399 -0.76 23.81 -10.16
CA VAL A 399 0.28 23.14 -9.34
C VAL A 399 -0.36 22.09 -8.43
N PHE A 400 -1.45 22.44 -7.77
CA PHE A 400 -2.22 21.53 -6.92
C PHE A 400 -2.72 20.31 -7.70
N THR A 401 -3.27 20.50 -8.90
CA THR A 401 -3.78 19.41 -9.73
C THR A 401 -2.67 18.46 -10.16
N GLY A 402 -1.51 19.01 -10.56
CA GLY A 402 -0.32 18.21 -10.86
C GLY A 402 0.20 17.43 -9.64
N GLY A 403 0.20 18.08 -8.46
CA GLY A 403 0.56 17.45 -7.19
C GLY A 403 -0.40 16.33 -6.78
N LEU A 404 -1.70 16.52 -6.99
CA LEU A 404 -2.72 15.49 -6.73
C LEU A 404 -2.55 14.27 -7.65
N LEU A 405 -2.18 14.48 -8.92
CA LEU A 405 -1.78 13.37 -9.80
C LEU A 405 -0.50 12.68 -9.30
N GLY A 406 0.46 13.45 -8.79
CA GLY A 406 1.65 12.93 -8.10
C GLY A 406 1.27 12.01 -6.94
N TYR A 407 0.34 12.43 -6.08
CA TYR A 407 -0.20 11.63 -4.98
C TYR A 407 -0.82 10.31 -5.44
N ILE A 408 -1.69 10.36 -6.45
CA ILE A 408 -2.30 9.14 -7.02
C ILE A 408 -1.19 8.20 -7.51
N THR A 409 -0.21 8.74 -8.24
CA THR A 409 0.91 7.96 -8.79
C THR A 409 1.72 7.31 -7.67
N TYR A 410 2.05 8.07 -6.62
CA TYR A 410 2.72 7.57 -5.42
C TYR A 410 1.97 6.40 -4.79
N ASP A 411 0.67 6.55 -4.52
CA ASP A 411 -0.08 5.55 -3.77
C ASP A 411 -0.27 4.26 -4.58
N MET A 412 -0.45 4.40 -5.91
CA MET A 412 -0.49 3.26 -6.83
C MET A 412 0.86 2.57 -6.96
N MET A 413 1.96 3.34 -7.02
CA MET A 413 3.30 2.78 -7.00
C MET A 413 3.53 2.02 -5.69
N HIS A 414 3.26 2.64 -4.54
CA HIS A 414 3.41 2.04 -3.22
C HIS A 414 2.66 0.71 -3.12
N TYR A 415 1.38 0.68 -3.52
CA TYR A 415 0.60 -0.54 -3.56
C TYR A 415 1.21 -1.60 -4.49
N TYR A 416 1.65 -1.20 -5.68
CA TYR A 416 2.28 -2.10 -6.64
C TYR A 416 3.64 -2.63 -6.16
N LEU A 417 4.42 -1.88 -5.39
CA LEU A 417 5.68 -2.36 -4.82
C LEU A 417 5.45 -3.49 -3.81
N HIS A 418 4.33 -3.50 -3.09
CA HIS A 418 3.96 -4.60 -2.20
C HIS A 418 3.34 -5.79 -2.94
N TYR A 419 2.36 -5.56 -3.81
CA TYR A 419 1.54 -6.63 -4.39
C TYR A 419 1.91 -7.04 -5.81
N GLY A 420 2.57 -6.16 -6.55
CA GLY A 420 3.01 -6.40 -7.91
C GLY A 420 4.22 -7.34 -7.97
N SER A 421 4.43 -7.91 -9.16
CA SER A 421 5.62 -8.71 -9.49
C SER A 421 6.34 -8.04 -10.67
N PRO A 422 7.02 -6.90 -10.45
CA PRO A 422 7.75 -6.21 -11.51
C PRO A 422 8.86 -7.10 -12.06
N SER A 423 9.07 -7.05 -13.38
CA SER A 423 10.10 -7.84 -14.04
C SER A 423 11.50 -7.44 -13.59
N LYS A 424 12.38 -8.42 -13.38
CA LYS A 424 13.79 -8.20 -12.99
C LYS A 424 14.47 -7.22 -13.94
N GLY A 425 15.26 -6.30 -13.39
CA GLY A 425 16.00 -5.28 -14.16
C GLY A 425 15.21 -3.98 -14.42
N THR A 426 13.89 -3.97 -14.21
CA THR A 426 13.08 -2.75 -14.34
C THR A 426 13.27 -1.78 -13.17
N TYR A 427 12.91 -0.51 -13.36
CA TYR A 427 12.90 0.49 -12.31
C TYR A 427 12.01 0.07 -11.11
N LEU A 428 10.79 -0.38 -11.38
CA LEU A 428 9.86 -0.83 -10.34
C LEU A 428 10.36 -2.06 -9.57
N TYR A 429 11.14 -2.93 -10.21
CA TYR A 429 11.79 -4.04 -9.51
C TYR A 429 12.84 -3.54 -8.51
N ARG A 430 13.68 -2.59 -8.92
CA ARG A 430 14.67 -1.96 -8.03
C ARG A 430 13.99 -1.20 -6.88
N MET A 431 12.92 -0.47 -7.18
CA MET A 431 12.15 0.24 -6.16
C MET A 431 11.42 -0.71 -5.21
N LYS A 432 10.91 -1.86 -5.69
CA LYS A 432 10.31 -2.90 -4.85
C LYS A 432 11.34 -3.44 -3.86
N ALA A 433 12.51 -3.83 -4.35
CA ALA A 433 13.59 -4.31 -3.47
C ALA A 433 14.03 -3.22 -2.46
N TYR A 434 14.17 -1.97 -2.90
CA TYR A 434 14.52 -0.83 -2.05
C TYR A 434 13.49 -0.58 -0.95
N HIS A 435 12.20 -0.56 -1.29
CA HIS A 435 11.14 -0.31 -0.32
C HIS A 435 10.91 -1.50 0.63
N VAL A 436 11.07 -2.74 0.17
CA VAL A 436 11.02 -3.90 1.07
C VAL A 436 12.21 -3.88 2.04
N LYS A 437 13.40 -3.43 1.61
CA LYS A 437 14.52 -3.20 2.55
C LYS A 437 14.19 -2.15 3.61
N HIS A 438 13.49 -1.08 3.25
CA HIS A 438 13.00 -0.09 4.22
C HIS A 438 12.12 -0.75 5.29
N HIS A 439 11.18 -1.61 4.91
CA HIS A 439 10.31 -2.34 5.85
C HIS A 439 11.06 -3.32 6.76
N PHE A 440 11.96 -4.11 6.18
CA PHE A 440 12.52 -5.31 6.83
C PHE A 440 13.93 -5.13 7.40
N GLU A 441 14.66 -4.09 7.04
CA GLU A 441 16.09 -3.94 7.40
C GLU A 441 16.46 -2.51 7.80
N HIS A 442 16.03 -1.51 7.05
CA HIS A 442 16.50 -0.13 7.16
C HIS A 442 15.36 0.88 7.37
N GLN A 443 14.63 0.76 8.47
CA GLN A 443 13.42 1.59 8.73
C GLN A 443 13.71 3.09 8.88
N LYS A 444 14.96 3.46 9.17
CA LYS A 444 15.40 4.86 9.29
C LYS A 444 16.00 5.43 8.00
N SER A 445 15.82 4.75 6.87
CA SER A 445 16.37 5.12 5.56
C SER A 445 15.44 4.64 4.45
N GLY A 446 15.54 5.18 3.24
CA GLY A 446 14.67 4.77 2.13
C GLY A 446 13.25 5.30 2.23
N PHE A 447 13.11 6.59 2.50
CA PHE A 447 11.81 7.25 2.59
C PHE A 447 11.21 7.57 1.21
N GLY A 448 11.99 7.50 0.13
CA GLY A 448 11.48 7.64 -1.23
C GLY A 448 10.79 6.38 -1.74
N ILE A 449 9.50 6.47 -2.07
CA ILE A 449 8.69 5.39 -2.66
C ILE A 449 8.63 5.51 -4.17
N SER A 450 8.36 6.73 -4.67
CA SER A 450 8.32 7.00 -6.10
C SER A 450 9.73 7.08 -6.71
N SER A 451 10.70 7.61 -5.96
CA SER A 451 12.10 7.70 -6.36
C SER A 451 13.08 7.85 -5.19
N LYS A 452 14.35 7.50 -5.41
CA LYS A 452 15.44 7.63 -4.43
C LYS A 452 16.03 9.06 -4.35
N ILE A 453 15.54 10.02 -5.14
CA ILE A 453 16.24 11.30 -5.35
C ILE A 453 16.40 12.09 -4.04
N TRP A 454 15.35 12.15 -3.22
CA TRP A 454 15.39 12.86 -1.94
C TRP A 454 16.19 12.11 -0.88
N ASP A 455 16.23 10.78 -0.94
CA ASP A 455 17.12 10.00 -0.07
C ASP A 455 18.60 10.30 -0.34
N ILE A 456 18.97 10.53 -1.60
CA ILE A 456 20.33 10.94 -1.96
C ILE A 456 20.63 12.32 -1.40
N PHE A 457 19.78 13.32 -1.69
CA PHE A 457 19.99 14.70 -1.26
C PHE A 457 20.02 14.87 0.26
N CYS A 458 19.23 14.07 0.98
CA CYS A 458 19.09 14.19 2.42
C CYS A 458 19.88 13.12 3.21
N HIS A 459 20.77 12.38 2.54
CA HIS A 459 21.63 11.34 3.13
C HIS A 459 20.86 10.25 3.89
N THR A 460 19.73 9.82 3.34
CA THR A 460 18.90 8.72 3.86
C THR A 460 18.80 7.54 2.88
N LEU A 461 19.73 7.44 1.92
CA LEU A 461 19.81 6.33 0.96
C LEU A 461 20.14 5.01 1.67
N ILE A 462 19.38 3.95 1.38
CA ILE A 462 19.72 2.60 1.87
C ILE A 462 21.03 2.14 1.21
N PRO A 463 22.02 1.68 1.98
CA PRO A 463 23.27 1.16 1.42
C PRO A 463 23.00 0.01 0.45
N GLU A 464 23.59 0.08 -0.74
CA GLU A 464 23.62 -1.08 -1.62
C GLU A 464 24.64 -2.07 -1.04
N THR A 465 24.15 -3.20 -0.51
CA THR A 465 25.00 -4.35 -0.21
C THR A 465 25.68 -4.72 -1.52
N SER A 466 26.97 -4.44 -1.62
CA SER A 466 27.78 -4.71 -2.80
C SER A 466 27.54 -6.14 -3.26
N GLU A 467 26.79 -6.30 -4.35
CA GLU A 467 26.85 -7.50 -5.17
C GLU A 467 28.31 -7.57 -5.62
N LYS A 468 29.14 -8.37 -4.93
CA LYS A 468 30.34 -8.87 -5.57
C LYS A 468 29.84 -9.75 -6.69
N GLU A 469 29.71 -9.17 -7.89
CA GLU A 469 29.80 -9.91 -9.13
C GLU A 469 31.12 -10.72 -9.05
N GLN A 470 30.98 -12.02 -8.81
CA GLN A 470 32.01 -13.02 -9.05
C GLN A 470 31.42 -14.09 -9.95
#